data_AF-H2FZE8-F1
#
_entry.id   AF-H2FZE8-F1
#
_cell.length_a   1.000
_cell.length_b   1.000
_cell.length_c   1.000
_cell.angle_alpha   90.00
_cell.angle_beta   90.00
_cell.angle_gamma   90.00
#
_symmetry.space_group_name_H-M   'P 1'
#
loop_
_entity.id
_entity.type
_entity.pdbx_description
1 polymer ?
#
loop_
_entity_poly.entity_id
_entity_poly.type
_entity_poly.pdbx_seq_one_letter_code
_entity_poly.pdbx_strand_id
1 'polypeptide(L)'
;MISPWLMAALVGGVIIVGLAVYAGMLLAKLRRQTQHRQQAIAKRNDRILESVRVIAQAVRDDQCNLSEGAIRLTNLLNALQFDQPRNFAVDYPGLYDLYDRVKEMPTHDARKQLKRNELMRLDLERAGHEGELEATIKIEVERLVSLELPGR
;
A
#
# COMPACT_ATOMS: atom_id res chain seq x y z
N MET A 1 -10.68 68.95 0.15
CA MET A 1 -9.48 68.10 0.32
C MET A 1 -9.93 66.77 0.90
N ILE A 2 -9.65 65.65 0.24
CA ILE A 2 -10.07 64.32 0.73
C ILE A 2 -9.25 63.99 1.98
N SER A 3 -9.89 63.51 3.05
CA SER A 3 -9.21 63.17 4.31
C SER A 3 -8.18 62.05 4.08
N PRO A 4 -6.93 62.18 4.56
CA PRO A 4 -5.90 61.14 4.40
C PRO A 4 -6.30 59.81 5.02
N TRP A 5 -7.12 59.82 6.08
CA TRP A 5 -7.69 58.62 6.71
C TRP A 5 -8.64 57.86 5.79
N LEU A 6 -9.44 58.58 4.98
CA LEU A 6 -10.32 57.95 3.99
C LEU A 6 -9.53 57.30 2.85
N MET A 7 -8.44 57.93 2.41
CA MET A 7 -7.53 57.36 1.40
C MET A 7 -6.86 56.08 1.91
N ALA A 8 -6.34 56.11 3.14
CA ALA A 8 -5.73 54.93 3.77
C ALA A 8 -6.73 53.78 3.93
N ALA A 9 -7.95 54.08 4.38
CA ALA A 9 -9.02 53.09 4.51
C ALA A 9 -9.41 52.46 3.16
N LEU A 10 -9.45 53.25 2.08
CA LEU A 10 -9.76 52.76 0.74
C LEU A 10 -8.68 51.82 0.21
N VAL A 11 -7.40 52.20 0.33
CA VAL A 11 -6.27 51.34 -0.07
C VAL A 11 -6.26 50.04 0.75
N GLY A 12 -6.43 50.15 2.07
CA GLY A 12 -6.54 48.98 2.95
C GLY A 12 -7.70 48.06 2.56
N GLY A 13 -8.87 48.63 2.26
CA GLY A 13 -10.04 47.88 1.79
C GLY A 13 -9.80 47.12 0.50
N VAL A 14 -9.15 47.74 -0.49
CA VAL A 14 -8.78 47.08 -1.76
C VAL A 14 -7.83 45.91 -1.51
N ILE A 15 -6.83 46.09 -0.64
CA ILE A 15 -5.88 45.02 -0.28
C ILE A 15 -6.62 43.85 0.38
N ILE A 16 -7.49 44.13 1.36
CA ILE A 16 -8.25 43.10 2.08
C ILE A 16 -9.14 42.31 1.11
N VAL A 17 -9.84 43.00 0.20
CA VAL A 17 -10.70 42.34 -0.81
C VAL A 17 -9.86 41.46 -1.74
N GLY A 18 -8.71 41.97 -2.23
CA GLY A 18 -7.80 41.18 -3.07
C GLY A 18 -7.29 39.91 -2.38
N LEU A 19 -6.90 40.02 -1.10
CA LEU A 19 -6.46 38.88 -0.30
C LEU A 19 -7.60 37.88 -0.04
N ALA A 20 -8.81 38.36 0.24
CA ALA A 20 -9.98 37.50 0.46
C ALA A 20 -10.34 36.69 -0.80
N VAL A 21 -10.31 37.33 -1.98
CA VAL A 21 -10.53 36.66 -3.27
C VAL A 21 -9.45 35.61 -3.53
N TYR A 22 -8.18 35.95 -3.30
CA TYR A 22 -7.08 35.01 -3.47
C TYR A 22 -7.18 33.80 -2.53
N ALA A 23 -7.47 34.04 -1.25
CA ALA A 23 -7.70 32.98 -0.27
C ALA A 23 -8.86 32.06 -0.68
N GLY A 24 -9.97 32.63 -1.18
CA GLY A 24 -11.10 31.87 -1.71
C GLY A 24 -10.73 30.97 -2.89
N MET A 25 -9.95 31.50 -3.85
CA MET A 25 -9.45 30.72 -4.98
C MET A 25 -8.53 29.58 -4.51
N LEU A 26 -7.63 29.86 -3.57
CA LEU A 26 -6.71 28.86 -3.06
C LEU A 26 -7.44 27.74 -2.30
N LEU A 27 -8.45 28.07 -1.51
CA LEU A 27 -9.28 27.09 -0.80
C LEU A 27 -10.06 26.21 -1.78
N ALA A 28 -10.62 26.79 -2.85
CA ALA A 28 -11.30 26.02 -3.89
C ALA A 28 -10.34 25.07 -4.62
N LYS A 29 -9.11 25.52 -4.93
CA LYS A 29 -8.06 24.69 -5.53
C LYS A 29 -7.67 23.54 -4.62
N LEU A 30 -7.45 23.82 -3.33
CA LEU A 30 -7.09 22.81 -2.33
C LEU A 30 -8.18 21.73 -2.23
N ARG A 31 -9.46 22.13 -2.12
CA ARG A 31 -10.58 21.19 -2.06
C ARG A 31 -10.62 20.25 -3.27
N ARG A 32 -10.45 20.79 -4.48
CA ARG A 32 -10.41 19.98 -5.72
C ARG A 32 -9.23 19.01 -5.71
N GLN A 33 -8.04 19.48 -5.33
CA GLN A 33 -6.84 18.63 -5.26
C GLN A 33 -7.00 17.50 -4.24
N THR A 34 -7.54 17.80 -3.06
CA THR A 34 -7.81 16.79 -2.03
C THR A 34 -8.81 15.74 -2.52
N GLN A 35 -9.90 16.16 -3.17
CA GLN A 35 -10.89 15.24 -3.73
C GLN A 35 -10.28 14.33 -4.81
N HIS A 36 -9.52 14.89 -5.75
CA HIS A 36 -8.85 14.10 -6.78
C HIS A 36 -7.84 13.10 -6.18
N ARG A 37 -7.08 13.53 -5.18
CA ARG A 37 -6.14 12.67 -4.47
C ARG A 37 -6.86 11.51 -3.76
N GLN A 38 -7.93 11.80 -3.01
CA GLN A 38 -8.72 10.78 -2.33
C GLN A 38 -9.31 9.76 -3.32
N GLN A 39 -9.87 10.22 -4.43
CA GLN A 39 -10.38 9.34 -5.48
C GLN A 39 -9.29 8.48 -6.12
N ALA A 40 -8.10 9.04 -6.36
CA ALA A 40 -6.98 8.29 -6.91
C ALA A 40 -6.48 7.22 -5.94
N ILE A 41 -6.43 7.52 -4.63
CA ILE A 41 -6.07 6.56 -3.58
C ILE A 41 -7.10 5.44 -3.51
N ALA A 42 -8.40 5.77 -3.50
CA ALA A 42 -9.48 4.77 -3.48
C ALA A 42 -9.37 3.82 -4.68
N LYS A 43 -9.27 4.35 -5.90
CA LYS A 43 -9.12 3.53 -7.11
C LYS A 43 -7.85 2.68 -7.10
N ARG A 44 -6.74 3.21 -6.56
CA ARG A 44 -5.50 2.45 -6.42
C ARG A 44 -5.66 1.30 -5.43
N ASN A 45 -6.27 1.55 -4.28
CA ASN A 45 -6.53 0.52 -3.27
C ASN A 45 -7.46 -0.56 -3.82
N ASP A 46 -8.52 -0.19 -4.57
CA ASP A 46 -9.42 -1.17 -5.19
C ASP A 46 -8.66 -2.13 -6.12
N ARG A 47 -7.75 -1.61 -6.94
CA ARG A 47 -6.88 -2.43 -7.83
C ARG A 47 -5.93 -3.33 -7.04
N ILE A 48 -5.38 -2.82 -5.94
CA ILE A 48 -4.50 -3.60 -5.07
C ILE A 48 -5.29 -4.74 -4.43
N LEU A 49 -6.48 -4.47 -3.88
CA LEU A 49 -7.33 -5.49 -3.27
C LEU A 49 -7.74 -6.56 -4.28
N GLU A 50 -8.09 -6.17 -5.50
CA GLU A 50 -8.40 -7.14 -6.55
C GLU A 50 -7.20 -8.04 -6.84
N SER A 51 -6.00 -7.46 -6.93
CA SER A 51 -4.76 -8.23 -7.11
C SER A 51 -4.49 -9.15 -5.92
N VAL A 52 -4.72 -8.68 -4.69
CA VAL A 52 -4.60 -9.49 -3.46
C VAL A 52 -5.55 -10.69 -3.53
N ARG A 53 -6.81 -10.50 -3.92
CA ARG A 53 -7.78 -11.60 -4.04
C ARG A 53 -7.36 -12.63 -5.06
N VAL A 54 -6.94 -12.21 -6.25
CA VAL A 54 -6.50 -13.11 -7.32
C VAL A 54 -5.27 -13.92 -6.88
N ILE A 55 -4.28 -13.27 -6.27
CA ILE A 55 -3.07 -13.96 -5.79
C ILE A 55 -3.40 -14.88 -4.62
N ALA A 56 -4.25 -14.45 -3.69
CA ALA A 56 -4.72 -15.28 -2.59
C ALA A 56 -5.43 -16.53 -3.12
N GLN A 57 -6.32 -16.41 -4.10
CA GLN A 57 -6.95 -17.56 -4.75
C GLN A 57 -5.90 -18.49 -5.38
N ALA A 58 -4.93 -17.95 -6.10
CA ALA A 58 -3.85 -18.75 -6.70
C ALA A 58 -3.01 -19.51 -5.66
N VAL A 59 -2.72 -18.90 -4.51
CA VAL A 59 -2.01 -19.56 -3.40
C VAL A 59 -2.88 -20.63 -2.74
N ARG A 60 -4.17 -20.32 -2.50
CA ARG A 60 -5.13 -21.27 -1.92
C ARG A 60 -5.26 -22.52 -2.78
N ASP A 61 -5.39 -22.32 -4.09
CA ASP A 61 -5.63 -23.36 -5.09
C ASP A 61 -4.31 -23.99 -5.62
N ASP A 62 -3.18 -23.76 -4.93
CA ASP A 62 -1.86 -24.34 -5.23
C ASP A 62 -1.32 -24.06 -6.64
N GLN A 63 -1.74 -22.95 -7.24
CA GLN A 63 -1.31 -22.51 -8.58
C GLN A 63 0.02 -21.74 -8.57
N CYS A 64 0.48 -21.30 -7.40
CA CYS A 64 1.80 -20.70 -7.22
C CYS A 64 2.44 -21.15 -5.90
N ASN A 65 3.76 -21.02 -5.82
CA ASN A 65 4.49 -21.41 -4.62
C ASN A 65 4.18 -20.48 -3.42
N LEU A 66 4.19 -21.02 -2.20
CA LEU A 66 3.90 -20.28 -0.97
C LEU A 66 4.84 -19.09 -0.78
N SER A 67 6.15 -19.23 -1.06
CA SER A 67 7.09 -18.11 -0.96
C SER A 67 6.77 -16.98 -1.95
N GLU A 68 6.37 -17.32 -3.19
CA GLU A 68 6.01 -16.30 -4.19
C GLU A 68 4.72 -15.58 -3.75
N GLY A 69 3.74 -16.34 -3.29
CA GLY A 69 2.51 -15.83 -2.70
C GLY A 69 2.77 -14.87 -1.56
N ALA A 70 3.58 -15.28 -0.59
CA ALA A 70 3.97 -14.48 0.57
C ALA A 70 4.60 -13.15 0.15
N ILE A 71 5.63 -13.18 -0.71
CA ILE A 71 6.30 -11.96 -1.18
C ILE A 71 5.32 -11.01 -1.88
N ARG A 72 4.47 -11.52 -2.77
CA ARG A 72 3.56 -10.67 -3.55
C ARG A 72 2.44 -10.10 -2.67
N LEU A 73 1.86 -10.91 -1.80
CA LEU A 73 0.76 -10.50 -0.93
C LEU A 73 1.25 -9.49 0.12
N THR A 74 2.38 -9.72 0.80
CA THR A 74 2.89 -8.75 1.79
C THR A 74 3.22 -7.41 1.17
N ASN A 75 3.86 -7.39 -0.02
CA ASN A 75 4.15 -6.15 -0.73
C ASN A 75 2.87 -5.38 -1.11
N LEU A 76 1.83 -6.07 -1.57
CA LEU A 76 0.54 -5.45 -1.89
C LEU A 76 -0.17 -4.93 -0.64
N LEU A 77 -0.19 -5.71 0.45
CA LEU A 77 -0.78 -5.29 1.72
C LEU A 77 -0.07 -4.06 2.29
N ASN A 78 1.26 -4.02 2.25
CA ASN A 78 2.07 -2.87 2.68
C ASN A 78 1.87 -1.64 1.76
N ALA A 79 1.45 -1.84 0.52
CA ALA A 79 1.20 -0.76 -0.44
C ALA A 79 -0.19 -0.11 -0.28
N LEU A 80 -1.12 -0.72 0.46
CA LEU A 80 -2.44 -0.14 0.73
C LEU A 80 -2.32 1.15 1.54
N GLN A 81 -3.09 2.17 1.16
CA GLN A 81 -3.08 3.47 1.84
C GLN A 81 -4.36 3.65 2.65
N PHE A 82 -4.22 3.97 3.93
CA PHE A 82 -5.33 4.18 4.86
C PHE A 82 -5.20 5.55 5.51
N ASP A 83 -6.33 6.09 5.96
CA ASP A 83 -6.34 7.31 6.78
C ASP A 83 -5.68 7.06 8.15
N GLN A 84 -5.80 5.84 8.67
CA GLN A 84 -5.07 5.39 9.86
C GLN A 84 -4.16 4.22 9.51
N PRO A 85 -2.89 4.20 9.96
CA PRO A 85 -1.98 3.09 9.71
C PRO A 85 -2.57 1.77 10.20
N ARG A 86 -2.57 0.75 9.34
CA ARG A 86 -2.96 -0.62 9.68
C ARG A 86 -1.73 -1.51 9.62
N ASN A 87 -1.53 -2.33 10.65
CA ASN A 87 -0.42 -3.29 10.68
C ASN A 87 -0.92 -4.69 10.31
N PHE A 88 -0.75 -5.05 9.04
CA PHE A 88 -1.16 -6.36 8.53
C PHE A 88 -0.29 -7.52 9.00
N ALA A 89 0.91 -7.27 9.53
CA ALA A 89 1.75 -8.34 10.10
C ALA A 89 1.10 -8.97 11.35
N VAL A 90 0.26 -8.22 12.06
CA VAL A 90 -0.53 -8.72 13.19
C VAL A 90 -1.71 -9.58 12.71
N ASP A 91 -2.32 -9.20 11.58
CA ASP A 91 -3.49 -9.88 11.03
C ASP A 91 -3.11 -11.20 10.30
N TYR A 92 -1.94 -11.21 9.66
CA TYR A 92 -1.43 -12.30 8.81
C TYR A 92 0.02 -12.71 9.18
N PRO A 93 0.27 -13.17 10.41
CA PRO A 93 1.62 -13.45 10.91
C PRO A 93 2.35 -14.53 10.11
N GLY A 94 1.68 -15.58 9.62
CA GLY A 94 2.34 -16.65 8.85
C GLY A 94 2.88 -16.17 7.51
N LEU A 95 2.10 -15.35 6.81
CA LEU A 95 2.48 -14.73 5.54
C LEU A 95 3.68 -13.79 5.70
N TYR A 96 3.67 -12.96 6.75
CA TYR A 96 4.75 -12.02 7.05
C TYR A 96 6.01 -12.73 7.55
N ASP A 97 5.87 -13.81 8.34
CA ASP A 97 7.01 -14.64 8.76
C ASP A 97 7.68 -15.30 7.55
N LEU A 98 6.91 -15.94 6.67
CA LEU A 98 7.48 -16.54 5.46
C LEU A 98 8.17 -15.48 4.60
N TYR A 99 7.54 -14.33 4.38
CA TYR A 99 8.16 -13.21 3.67
C TYR A 99 9.49 -12.79 4.29
N ASP A 100 9.55 -12.60 5.60
CA ASP A 100 10.77 -12.16 6.27
C ASP A 100 11.92 -13.17 6.16
N ARG A 101 11.60 -14.46 6.13
CA ARG A 101 12.59 -15.53 5.94
C ARG A 101 13.11 -15.62 4.49
N VAL A 102 12.27 -15.34 3.50
CA VAL A 102 12.61 -15.59 2.08
C VAL A 102 12.93 -14.34 1.26
N LYS A 103 12.62 -13.13 1.74
CA LYS A 103 12.77 -11.87 0.97
C LYS A 103 14.20 -11.57 0.52
N GLU A 104 15.20 -11.97 1.30
CA GLU A 104 16.62 -11.74 1.01
C GLU A 104 17.23 -12.88 0.18
N MET A 105 16.47 -13.95 -0.10
CA MET A 105 17.00 -15.07 -0.88
C MET A 105 17.34 -14.62 -2.31
N PRO A 106 18.46 -15.08 -2.87
CA PRO A 106 18.91 -14.64 -4.18
C PRO A 106 17.92 -15.03 -5.28
N THR A 107 17.52 -14.04 -6.08
CA THR A 107 16.63 -14.20 -7.23
C THR A 107 17.36 -13.86 -8.54
N HIS A 108 16.73 -14.19 -9.67
CA HIS A 108 17.19 -13.85 -11.02
C HIS A 108 18.69 -14.13 -11.26
N ASP A 109 19.48 -13.11 -11.60
CA ASP A 109 20.88 -13.27 -11.98
C ASP A 109 21.79 -13.59 -10.79
N ALA A 110 21.45 -13.15 -9.58
CA ALA A 110 22.18 -13.53 -8.36
C ALA A 110 22.08 -15.04 -8.13
N ARG A 111 20.90 -15.63 -8.37
CA ARG A 111 20.66 -17.08 -8.26
C ARG A 111 21.48 -17.89 -9.27
N LYS A 112 21.67 -17.39 -10.49
CA LYS A 112 22.45 -18.07 -11.54
C LYS A 112 23.95 -18.16 -11.22
N GLN A 113 24.46 -17.26 -10.39
CA GLN A 113 25.88 -17.20 -10.02
C GLN A 113 26.25 -18.20 -8.91
N LEU A 114 25.25 -18.82 -8.27
CA LEU A 114 25.47 -19.74 -7.16
C LEU A 114 25.94 -21.12 -7.64
N LYS A 115 26.76 -21.75 -6.81
CA LYS A 115 27.15 -23.15 -7.02
C LYS A 115 25.94 -24.06 -6.78
N ARG A 116 25.85 -25.17 -7.52
CA ARG A 116 24.74 -26.14 -7.42
C ARG A 116 24.43 -26.58 -5.99
N ASN A 117 25.46 -26.84 -5.18
CA ASN A 117 25.27 -27.27 -3.79
C ASN A 117 24.64 -26.18 -2.91
N GLU A 118 25.02 -24.92 -3.13
CA GLU A 118 24.46 -23.78 -2.41
C GLU A 118 23.03 -23.51 -2.82
N LEU A 119 22.73 -23.60 -4.12
CA LEU A 119 21.38 -23.50 -4.66
C LEU A 119 20.46 -24.56 -4.04
N MET A 120 20.92 -25.82 -4.00
CA MET A 120 20.15 -26.92 -3.40
C MET A 120 19.91 -26.71 -1.90
N ARG A 121 20.90 -26.18 -1.17
CA ARG A 121 20.73 -25.82 0.25
C ARG A 121 19.63 -24.77 0.44
N LEU A 122 19.66 -23.70 -0.36
CA LEU A 122 18.66 -22.63 -0.28
C LEU A 122 17.26 -23.12 -0.68
N ASP A 123 17.15 -24.01 -1.66
CA ASP A 123 15.87 -24.59 -2.06
C ASP A 123 15.28 -25.49 -0.97
N LEU A 124 16.13 -26.25 -0.27
CA LEU A 124 15.72 -27.04 0.90
C LEU A 124 15.29 -26.16 2.08
N GLU A 125 16.03 -25.09 2.36
CA GLU A 125 15.69 -24.11 3.39
C GLU A 125 14.33 -23.45 3.10
N ARG A 126 14.12 -23.02 1.86
CA ARG A 126 12.85 -22.47 1.40
C ARG A 126 11.71 -23.47 1.56
N ALA A 127 11.88 -24.70 1.08
CA ALA A 127 10.86 -25.74 1.20
C ALA A 127 10.54 -26.08 2.67
N GLY A 128 11.55 -26.03 3.55
CA GLY A 128 11.36 -26.20 4.99
C GLY A 128 10.47 -25.12 5.59
N HIS A 129 10.76 -23.84 5.30
CA HIS A 129 9.92 -22.72 5.76
C HIS A 129 8.51 -22.75 5.17
N GLU A 130 8.37 -23.14 3.91
CA GLU A 130 7.06 -23.31 3.26
C GLU A 130 6.23 -24.37 3.99
N GLY A 131 6.81 -25.55 4.26
CA GLY A 131 6.11 -26.61 4.99
C GLY A 131 5.78 -26.26 6.44
N GLU A 132 6.66 -25.52 7.13
CA GLU A 132 6.41 -25.06 8.51
C GLU A 132 5.20 -24.11 8.61
N LEU A 133 5.02 -23.24 7.61
CA LEU A 133 4.04 -22.16 7.65
C LEU A 133 2.80 -22.42 6.78
N GLU A 134 2.79 -23.47 5.96
CA GLU A 134 1.74 -23.80 5.00
C GLU A 134 0.34 -23.77 5.63
N ALA A 135 0.13 -24.51 6.72
CA ALA A 135 -1.18 -24.60 7.36
C ALA A 135 -1.71 -23.23 7.81
N THR A 136 -0.84 -22.42 8.41
CA THR A 136 -1.18 -21.05 8.86
C THR A 136 -1.47 -20.13 7.67
N ILE A 137 -0.64 -20.19 6.64
CA ILE A 137 -0.78 -19.35 5.44
C ILE A 137 -2.06 -19.70 4.67
N LYS A 138 -2.42 -20.98 4.56
CA LYS A 138 -3.68 -21.38 3.89
C LYS A 138 -4.90 -20.76 4.57
N ILE A 139 -4.95 -20.74 5.90
CA ILE A 139 -6.01 -20.08 6.68
C ILE A 139 -6.01 -18.56 6.46
N GLU A 140 -4.83 -17.95 6.45
CA GLU A 140 -4.67 -16.51 6.19
C GLU A 140 -5.13 -16.11 4.80
N VAL A 141 -4.75 -16.90 3.80
CA VAL A 141 -5.10 -16.67 2.41
C VAL A 141 -6.59 -16.81 2.17
N GLU A 142 -7.28 -17.77 2.81
CA GLU A 142 -8.75 -17.84 2.76
C GLU A 142 -9.41 -16.56 3.25
N ARG A 143 -8.90 -15.98 4.34
CA ARG A 143 -9.38 -14.69 4.86
C ARG A 143 -9.10 -13.54 3.89
N LEU A 144 -7.94 -13.56 3.20
CA LEU A 144 -7.57 -12.56 2.20
C LEU A 144 -8.46 -12.59 0.95
N VAL A 145 -8.96 -13.75 0.55
CA VAL A 145 -9.90 -13.86 -0.59
C VAL A 145 -11.18 -13.07 -0.32
N SER A 146 -11.66 -13.08 0.91
CA SER A 146 -12.84 -12.32 1.35
C SER A 146 -12.51 -10.93 1.92
N LEU A 147 -11.29 -10.43 1.73
CA LEU A 147 -10.89 -9.15 2.32
C LEU A 147 -11.69 -7.99 1.70
N GLU A 148 -12.42 -7.30 2.57
CA GLU A 148 -13.05 -6.02 2.32
C GLU A 148 -12.46 -4.98 3.28
N LEU A 149 -12.26 -3.76 2.79
CA LEU A 149 -11.79 -2.67 3.65
C LEU A 149 -13.00 -2.03 4.35
N PRO A 150 -13.07 -2.04 5.69
CA PRO A 150 -14.10 -1.30 6.41
C PRO A 150 -13.85 0.21 6.26
N GLY A 151 -14.92 0.98 6.02
CA GLY A 151 -14.86 2.44 5.92
C GLY A 151 -14.73 2.99 4.50
N ARG A 152 -15.76 2.74 3.67
CA ARG A 152 -16.11 3.69 2.60
C ARG A 152 -16.56 5.02 3.20
#